data_AF-A0A259NMP7-F1
#
_entry.id   AF-A0A259NMP7-F1
#
_cell.length_a   1.000
_cell.length_b   1.000
_cell.length_c   1.000
_cell.angle_alpha   90.00
_cell.angle_beta   90.00
_cell.angle_gamma   90.00
#
_symmetry.space_group_name_H-M   'P 1'
#
loop_
_entity.id
_entity.type
_entity.pdbx_description
1 polymer ?
#
loop_
_entity_poly.entity_id
_entity_poly.type
_entity_poly.pdbx_seq_one_letter_code
_entity_poly.pdbx_strand_id
1 'polypeptide(L)' 'MTIKSDHWIRRMGEQGMITPFEAGQVRQDAAGQKIVSYGTSS' A
#
# COMPACT_ATOMS: atom_id res chain seq x y z
N MET A 1 20.77 -8.39 6.12
CA MET A 1 19.31 -8.24 6.27
C MET A 1 18.83 -7.54 5.00
N THR A 2 17.96 -8.18 4.21
CA THR A 2 17.55 -7.64 2.89
C THR A 2 16.21 -6.92 3.03
N ILE A 3 16.16 -5.66 2.60
CA ILE A 3 14.92 -4.89 2.50
C ILE A 3 14.15 -5.41 1.27
N LYS A 4 12.85 -5.70 1.44
CA LYS A 4 11.97 -6.13 0.35
C LYS A 4 11.47 -4.90 -0.43
N SER A 5 11.43 -5.01 -1.76
CA SER A 5 10.89 -3.95 -2.63
C SER A 5 9.37 -3.86 -2.57
N ASP A 6 8.83 -2.73 -3.03
CA ASP A 6 7.40 -2.50 -3.23
C ASP A 6 6.74 -3.59 -4.08
N HIS A 7 7.44 -4.08 -5.12
CA HIS A 7 6.95 -5.16 -5.97
C HIS A 7 6.72 -6.46 -5.17
N TRP A 8 7.60 -6.78 -4.23
CA TRP A 8 7.41 -7.94 -3.36
C TRP A 8 6.20 -7.74 -2.43
N ILE A 9 6.05 -6.53 -1.85
CA ILE A 9 4.94 -6.20 -0.95
C ILE A 9 3.59 -6.33 -1.68
N ARG A 10 3.50 -5.83 -2.93
CA ARG A 10 2.29 -5.98 -3.77
C ARG A 10 1.90 -7.43 -4.00
N ARG A 11 2.85 -8.26 -4.41
CA ARG A 11 2.62 -9.69 -4.64
C ARG A 11 2.14 -10.41 -3.38
N MET A 12 2.67 -10.05 -2.21
CA MET A 12 2.24 -10.67 -0.96
C MET A 12 0.88 -10.15 -0.47
N GLY A 13 0.56 -8.88 -0.74
CA GLY A 13 -0.77 -8.31 -0.51
C GLY A 13 -1.85 -9.05 -1.29
N GLU A 14 -1.61 -9.35 -2.57
CA GLU A 14 -2.49 -10.18 -3.41
C GLU A 14 -2.69 -11.60 -2.86
N GLN A 15 -1.68 -12.14 -2.15
CA GLN A 15 -1.74 -13.45 -1.51
C GLN A 15 -2.43 -13.43 -0.13
N GLY A 16 -2.98 -12.29 0.30
CA GLY A 16 -3.70 -12.15 1.57
C GLY A 16 -2.79 -12.02 2.80
N MET A 17 -1.49 -11.78 2.61
CA MET A 17 -0.57 -11.56 3.72
C MET A 17 -0.79 -10.20 4.41
N ILE A 18 -1.32 -9.22 3.65
CA ILE A 18 -1.71 -7.90 4.15
C ILE A 18 -3.19 -7.71 3.81
N THR A 19 -4.02 -7.39 4.79
CA THR A 19 -5.45 -7.14 4.57
C THR A 19 -5.94 -6.13 5.61
N PRO A 20 -6.67 -5.08 5.20
CA PRO A 20 -6.89 -4.61 3.82
C PRO A 20 -5.58 -4.13 3.15
N PHE A 21 -5.49 -4.21 1.82
CA PHE A 21 -4.27 -3.87 1.07
C PHE A 21 -4.54 -2.88 -0.07
N GLU A 22 -3.74 -1.80 -0.10
CA GLU A 22 -3.73 -0.82 -1.20
C GLU A 22 -2.37 -0.85 -1.91
N ALA A 23 -2.39 -1.17 -3.21
CA ALA A 23 -1.21 -1.34 -4.04
C ALA A 23 -0.49 -0.03 -4.39
N GLY A 24 -1.17 1.11 -4.18
CA GLY A 24 -0.65 2.45 -4.39
C GLY A 24 -0.74 3.29 -3.13
N GLN A 25 -0.13 4.48 -3.17
CA GLN A 25 -0.21 5.43 -2.09
C GLN A 25 -1.53 6.22 -2.17
N VAL A 26 -2.37 6.09 -1.15
CA VAL A 26 -3.62 6.84 -1.01
C VAL A 26 -3.32 8.11 -0.22
N ARG A 27 -3.67 9.27 -0.75
CA ARG A 27 -3.44 10.60 -0.14
C ARG A 27 -4.72 11.41 0.08
N GLN A 28 -5.84 10.90 -0.42
CA GLN A 28 -7.15 11.53 -0.31
C GLN A 28 -8.18 10.49 0.14
N ASP A 29 -9.17 10.93 0.90
CA ASP A 29 -10.33 10.09 1.23
C ASP A 29 -11.36 10.05 0.08
N ALA A 30 -12.45 9.31 0.28
CA ALA A 30 -13.52 9.19 -0.71
C ALA A 30 -14.24 10.52 -1.02
N ALA A 31 -14.13 11.52 -0.13
CA ALA A 31 -14.67 12.87 -0.32
C ALA A 31 -13.66 13.84 -0.94
N GLY A 32 -12.45 13.37 -1.29
CA GLY A 32 -11.36 14.17 -1.85
C GLY A 32 -10.59 15.01 -0.83
N GLN A 33 -10.81 14.82 0.46
CA GLN A 33 -10.09 15.52 1.52
C GLN A 33 -8.69 14.93 1.68
N LYS A 34 -7.69 15.78 1.97
CA LYS A 34 -6.31 15.32 2.21
C LYS A 34 -6.24 14.50 3.49
N ILE A 35 -5.50 13.39 3.43
CA ILE A 35 -5.25 12.51 4.58
C ILE A 35 -3.76 12.22 4.76
N VAL A 36 -3.40 11.66 5.92
CA VAL A 36 -2.08 11.04 6.09
C VAL A 36 -1.99 9.85 5.14
N SER A 37 -0.98 9.85 4.29
CA SER A 37 -0.90 8.88 3.21
C SER A 37 -0.63 7.47 3.73
N TYR A 38 -1.30 6.48 3.13
CA TYR A 38 -1.10 5.06 3.43
C TYR A 38 -1.01 4.23 2.15
N GLY A 39 -0.71 2.93 2.29
CA GLY A 39 -0.54 2.01 1.16
C GLY A 39 0.92 1.85 0.72
N THR A 40 1.13 1.20 -0.42
CA THR A 40 2.49 0.85 -0.87
C THR A 40 3.16 2.03 -1.57
N SER A 41 4.35 2.42 -1.08
CA SER A 41 5.24 3.38 -1.75
C SER A 41 6.28 2.63 -2.58
N SER A 42 6.39 2.99 -3.86
CA SER A 42 7.48 2.58 -4.76
C SER A 42 8.54 3.68 -4.83
#